data_AF-A0A158EB03-F1
#
_entry.id   AF-A0A158EB03-F1
#
_cell.length_a   1.000
_cell.length_b   1.000
_cell.length_c   1.000
_cell.angle_alpha   90.00
_cell.angle_beta   90.00
_cell.angle_gamma   90.00
#
_symmetry.space_group_name_H-M   'P 1'
#
loop_
_entity.id
_entity.type
_entity.pdbx_description
1 polymer ?
#
loop_
_entity_poly.entity_id
_entity_poly.type
_entity_poly.pdbx_seq_one_letter_code
_entity_poly.pdbx_strand_id
1 'polypeptide(L)' 'MRLVFAIASHLHMTAGTVLNTMGAHELMCWAQVLGDAKKPPPALELSVEDEIAAWR' A
#
# COMPACT_ATOMS: atom_id res chain seq x y z
N MET A 1 -2.07 -12.71 12.13
CA MET A 1 -0.75 -13.33 11.91
C MET A 1 -0.21 -13.10 10.49
N ARG A 2 -0.89 -13.50 9.40
CA ARG A 2 -0.38 -13.30 8.01
C ARG A 2 0.03 -11.86 7.67
N LEU A 3 -0.76 -10.87 8.09
CA LEU A 3 -0.48 -9.44 7.88
C LEU A 3 0.87 -9.02 8.47
N VAL A 4 1.16 -9.43 9.71
CA VAL A 4 2.40 -9.09 10.42
C VAL A 4 3.63 -9.58 9.67
N PHE A 5 3.59 -10.80 9.12
CA PHE A 5 4.68 -11.34 8.31
C PHE A 5 4.85 -10.60 6.98
N ALA A 6 3.75 -10.21 6.34
CA ALA A 6 3.80 -9.42 5.11
C ALA A 6 4.46 -8.05 5.37
N ILE A 7 4.05 -7.35 6.43
CA ILE A 7 4.64 -6.07 6.85
C ILE A 7 6.12 -6.25 7.19
N ALA A 8 6.46 -7.25 8.00
CA ALA A 8 7.83 -7.59 8.38
C ALA A 8 8.73 -7.81 7.15
N SER A 9 8.23 -8.56 6.15
CA SER A 9 8.96 -8.79 4.90
C SER A 9 9.14 -7.52 4.06
N HIS A 10 8.14 -6.64 4.04
CA HIS A 10 8.16 -5.42 3.25
C HIS A 10 9.06 -4.34 3.85
N LEU A 11 9.15 -4.30 5.19
CA LEU A 11 9.98 -3.35 5.93
C LEU A 11 11.33 -3.91 6.36
N HIS A 12 11.67 -5.13 5.92
CA HIS A 12 12.92 -5.81 6.26
C HIS A 12 13.20 -5.88 7.78
N MET A 13 12.14 -6.11 8.57
CA MET A 13 12.23 -6.25 10.03
C MET A 13 11.61 -7.56 10.50
N THR A 14 11.75 -7.91 11.77
CA THR A 14 11.16 -9.13 12.32
C THR A 14 9.68 -8.95 12.63
N ALA A 15 8.90 -10.04 12.60
CA ALA A 15 7.48 -10.02 13.01
C ALA A 15 7.29 -9.57 14.47
N GLY A 16 8.25 -9.89 15.35
CA GLY A 16 8.24 -9.41 16.74
C GLY A 16 8.44 -7.90 16.83
N THR A 17 9.31 -7.33 16.01
CA THR A 17 9.48 -5.87 15.90
C THR A 17 8.16 -5.21 15.50
N VAL A 18 7.49 -5.72 14.46
CA VAL A 18 6.19 -5.20 14.01
C VAL A 18 5.14 -5.21 15.14
N LEU A 19 5.04 -6.30 15.90
CA LEU A 19 4.09 -6.39 17.02
C LEU A 19 4.41 -5.46 18.19
N ASN A 20 5.69 -5.15 18.40
CA ASN A 20 6.12 -4.27 19.48
C ASN A 20 6.07 -2.79 19.11
N THR A 21 6.19 -2.44 17.83
CA THR A 21 6.26 -1.04 17.40
C THR A 21 4.98 -0.54 16.75
N MET A 22 4.08 -1.43 16.28
CA MET A 22 2.87 -1.02 15.59
C MET A 22 1.60 -1.22 16.41
N GLY A 23 0.78 -0.18 16.48
CA GLY A 23 -0.57 -0.23 17.02
C GLY A 23 -1.60 -0.77 16.03
N ALA A 24 -2.82 -0.98 16.51
CA ALA A 24 -3.92 -1.50 15.69
C ALA A 24 -4.22 -0.63 14.46
N HIS A 25 -4.15 0.70 14.61
CA HIS A 25 -4.38 1.63 13.51
C HIS A 25 -3.35 1.48 12.38
N GLU A 26 -2.07 1.40 12.70
CA GLU A 26 -1.00 1.25 11.71
C GLU A 26 -1.10 -0.09 10.98
N LEU A 27 -1.44 -1.16 11.71
CA LEU A 27 -1.71 -2.46 11.11
C LEU A 27 -2.90 -2.40 10.13
N MET A 28 -3.96 -1.66 10.44
CA MET A 28 -5.08 -1.47 9.51
C MET A 28 -4.66 -0.69 8.24
N CYS A 29 -3.85 0.36 8.38
CA CYS A 29 -3.32 1.09 7.22
C CYS A 29 -2.49 0.16 6.33
N TRP A 30 -1.62 -0.66 6.91
CA TRP A 30 -0.86 -1.66 6.16
C TRP A 30 -1.74 -2.71 5.50
N ALA A 31 -2.81 -3.14 6.16
CA ALA A 31 -3.77 -4.07 5.57
C ALA A 31 -4.42 -3.48 4.32
N GLN A 32 -4.77 -2.19 4.35
CA GLN A 32 -5.29 -1.47 3.19
C GLN A 32 -4.25 -1.39 2.08
N VAL A 33 -3.03 -0.91 2.37
CA VAL A 33 -1.95 -0.76 1.37
C VAL A 33 -1.61 -2.08 0.68
N LEU A 34 -1.42 -3.15 1.45
CA LEU A 34 -1.09 -4.47 0.91
C LEU A 34 -2.28 -5.13 0.20
N GLY A 35 -3.51 -4.78 0.59
CA GLY A 35 -4.73 -5.20 -0.10
C GLY A 35 -4.87 -4.50 -1.46
N ASP A 36 -4.58 -3.21 -1.52
CA ASP A 36 -4.65 -2.41 -2.74
C ASP A 36 -3.55 -2.77 -3.74
N ALA A 37 -2.38 -3.20 -3.27
CA ALA A 37 -1.32 -3.72 -4.14
C ALA A 37 -1.75 -4.96 -4.97
N LYS A 38 -2.82 -5.65 -4.58
CA LYS A 38 -3.39 -6.78 -5.35
C LYS A 38 -4.45 -6.34 -6.35
N LYS A 39 -4.90 -5.09 -6.32
CA LYS A 39 -5.84 -4.57 -7.31
C LYS A 39 -5.08 -4.34 -8.61
N PRO A 40 -5.68 -4.67 -9.77
CA PRO A 40 -5.10 -4.27 -11.04
C PRO A 40 -4.94 -2.75 -11.02
N PRO A 41 -3.78 -2.23 -11.47
CA PRO A 41 -3.59 -0.79 -11.56
C PRO A 41 -4.73 -0.19 -12.40
N PRO A 42 -5.21 1.03 -12.06
CA PRO A 42 -6.20 1.70 -12.90
C PRO A 42 -5.64 1.76 -14.32
N ALA A 43 -6.49 1.51 -15.32
CA ALA A 43 -6.10 1.65 -16.70
C ALA A 43 -5.57 3.07 -16.91
N LEU A 44 -4.35 3.18 -17.43
CA LEU A 44 -3.79 4.45 -17.90
C LEU A 44 -4.52 4.84 -19.19
N GLU A 45 -5.80 5.18 -19.07
CA GLU A 45 -6.51 5.92 -20.09
C GLU A 45 -6.02 7.37 -19.96
N LEU A 46 -4.94 7.70 -20.66
CA LEU A 46 -4.60 9.09 -20.93
C LEU A 46 -5.75 9.66 -21.75
N SER A 47 -6.70 10.29 -21.06
CA SER A 47 -7.62 11.23 -21.68
C SER A 47 -6.75 12.31 -22.34
N VAL A 48 -6.85 12.40 -23.67
CA VAL A 48 -6.19 13.46 -24.43
C VAL A 48 -6.63 14.83 -23.92
N GLU A 49 -7.84 14.92 -23.36
CA GLU A 49 -8.37 16.12 -22.71
C GLU A 49 -7.62 16.49 -21.43
N ASP A 50 -7.26 15.52 -20.58
CA ASP A 50 -6.47 15.74 -19.36
C ASP A 50 -5.03 16.17 -19.70
N GLU A 51 -4.44 15.62 -20.76
CA GLU A 51 -3.15 16.08 -21.27
C GLU A 51 -3.26 17.53 -21.76
N ILE A 52 -4.25 17.91 -22.56
CA ILE A 52 -4.42 19.29 -23.04
C ILE A 52 -4.64 20.28 -21.87
N ALA A 53 -5.35 19.87 -20.81
CA ALA A 53 -5.58 20.71 -19.63
C ALA A 53 -4.31 20.98 -18.81
N ALA A 54 -3.39 20.02 -18.75
CA ALA A 54 -2.14 20.15 -17.99
C ALA A 54 -1.12 21.12 -18.61
N TRP A 55 -1.28 21.48 -19.89
CA TRP A 55 -0.40 22.40 -20.62
C TRP A 55 -1.00 23.80 -20.84
N ARG A 56 -2.17 24.09 -20.24
CA ARG A 56 -2.78 25.43 -20.19
C ARG A 56 -2.49 26.12 -18.86
#